data_AF-A0A3M7I5N2-F1
#
_entry.id   AF-A0A3M7I5N2-F1
#
_cell.length_a   1.000
_cell.length_b   1.000
_cell.length_c   1.000
_cell.angle_alpha   90.00
_cell.angle_beta   90.00
_cell.angle_gamma   90.00
#
_symmetry.space_group_name_H-M   'P 1'
#
loop_
_entity.id
_entity.type
_entity.pdbx_description
1 polymer ?
#
loop_
_entity_poly.entity_id
_entity_poly.type
_entity_poly.pdbx_seq_one_letter_code
_entity_poly.pdbx_strand_id
1 'polypeptide(L)'
;MAAQADPNTSSRAVFTEVLINNPIPDHACEAWKNQVKSLKELYQLLANHPGMSRNNEQVFAQPAHEKNTVYFMWDFTMAYMIDPSLPTKPDVQERWGDIMSRSVMAANLLLDQPPGMLDQMVTMSYPNQSGEKPVIGNDIKDAARKLM
;
A
#
# COMPACT_ATOMS: atom_id res chain seq x y z
N MET A 1 12.99 -19.32 -2.44
CA MET A 1 11.59 -18.85 -2.46
C MET A 1 11.46 -17.79 -1.39
N ALA A 2 10.89 -16.63 -1.72
CA ALA A 2 10.51 -15.66 -0.70
C ALA A 2 9.45 -16.29 0.22
N ALA A 3 9.44 -15.95 1.52
CA ALA A 3 8.41 -16.44 2.41
C ALA A 3 7.05 -15.88 1.95
N GLN A 4 6.02 -16.71 1.95
CA GLN A 4 4.66 -16.32 1.59
C GLN A 4 3.76 -16.60 2.79
N ALA A 5 3.19 -15.55 3.38
CA ALA A 5 2.13 -15.69 4.35
C ALA A 5 0.86 -16.16 3.62
N ASP A 6 0.15 -17.16 4.16
CA ASP A 6 -1.13 -17.59 3.62
C ASP A 6 -2.22 -16.57 4.02
N PRO A 7 -2.88 -15.91 3.06
CA PRO A 7 -3.87 -14.86 3.34
C PRO A 7 -5.12 -15.40 4.06
N ASN A 8 -5.37 -16.70 4.05
CA ASN A 8 -6.54 -17.31 4.70
C ASN A 8 -6.30 -17.65 6.17
N THR A 9 -5.06 -17.61 6.63
CA THR A 9 -4.67 -18.00 8.00
C THR A 9 -3.81 -16.96 8.70
N SER A 10 -3.08 -16.14 7.94
CA SER A 10 -2.23 -15.08 8.47
C SER A 10 -3.03 -13.81 8.74
N SER A 11 -2.71 -13.11 9.83
CA SER A 11 -3.25 -11.77 10.05
C SER A 11 -2.69 -10.76 9.04
N ARG A 12 -3.36 -9.61 8.87
CA ARG A 12 -2.84 -8.52 8.03
C ARG A 12 -1.46 -8.04 8.48
N ALA A 13 -1.20 -8.00 9.79
CA ALA A 13 0.10 -7.64 10.31
C ALA A 13 1.19 -8.61 9.84
N VAL A 14 0.97 -9.92 10.02
CA VAL A 14 1.93 -10.96 9.61
C VAL A 14 2.12 -10.95 8.10
N PHE A 15 1.02 -10.83 7.34
CA PHE A 15 1.10 -10.76 5.88
C PHE A 15 1.91 -9.55 5.41
N THR A 16 1.65 -8.39 6.01
CA THR A 16 2.37 -7.15 5.73
C THR A 16 3.86 -7.26 6.06
N GLU A 17 4.19 -7.80 7.23
CA GLU A 17 5.57 -7.98 7.68
C GLU A 17 6.37 -8.87 6.71
N VAL A 18 5.81 -10.03 6.33
CA VAL A 18 6.44 -10.93 5.35
C VAL A 18 6.67 -10.21 4.03
N LEU A 19 5.68 -9.46 3.57
CA LEU A 19 5.69 -8.77 2.29
C LEU A 19 6.72 -7.61 2.27
N ILE A 20 6.84 -6.84 3.35
CA ILE A 20 7.86 -5.78 3.51
C ILE A 20 9.26 -6.40 3.58
N ASN A 21 9.43 -7.51 4.30
CA ASN A 21 10.73 -8.15 4.53
C ASN A 21 11.23 -9.02 3.37
N ASN A 22 10.39 -9.31 2.38
CA ASN A 22 10.80 -10.09 1.22
C ASN A 22 11.98 -9.40 0.48
N PRO A 23 13.10 -10.09 0.21
CA PRO A 23 14.27 -9.45 -0.36
C PRO A 23 13.99 -8.87 -1.75
N ILE A 24 14.58 -7.71 -2.04
CA ILE A 24 14.59 -7.13 -3.38
C ILE A 24 15.55 -7.96 -4.24
N PRO A 25 15.13 -8.56 -5.35
CA PRO A 25 15.99 -9.41 -6.16
C PRO A 25 17.15 -8.63 -6.78
N ASP A 26 18.36 -9.18 -6.74
CA ASP A 26 19.57 -8.52 -7.25
C ASP A 26 19.48 -8.22 -8.75
N HIS A 27 18.81 -9.08 -9.50
CA HIS A 27 18.62 -8.98 -10.95
C HIS A 27 17.52 -7.98 -11.37
N ALA A 28 16.77 -7.40 -10.43
CA ALA A 28 15.76 -6.41 -10.76
C ALA A 28 16.44 -5.14 -11.33
N CYS A 29 15.75 -4.43 -12.23
CA CYS A 29 16.27 -3.15 -12.72
C CYS A 29 16.18 -2.08 -11.61
N GLU A 30 17.08 -1.09 -11.65
CA GLU A 30 17.18 -0.08 -10.59
C GLU A 30 15.89 0.74 -10.41
N ALA A 31 15.17 1.02 -11.49
CA ALA A 31 13.86 1.70 -11.41
C ALA A 31 12.86 0.92 -10.55
N TRP A 32 12.76 -0.40 -10.75
CA TRP A 32 11.90 -1.25 -9.94
C TRP A 32 12.38 -1.32 -8.49
N LYS A 33 13.70 -1.48 -8.27
CA LYS A 33 14.27 -1.54 -6.92
C LYS A 33 13.94 -0.28 -6.12
N ASN A 34 14.09 0.90 -6.73
CA ASN A 34 13.80 2.17 -6.08
C ASN A 34 12.31 2.30 -5.77
N GLN A 35 11.44 1.97 -6.73
CA GLN A 35 9.99 2.01 -6.52
C GLN A 35 9.57 1.09 -5.36
N VAL A 36 10.06 -0.15 -5.33
CA VAL A 36 9.73 -1.11 -4.28
C VAL A 36 10.27 -0.68 -2.92
N LYS A 37 11.46 -0.07 -2.84
CA LYS A 37 11.96 0.51 -1.59
C LYS A 37 11.02 1.59 -1.06
N SER A 38 10.63 2.54 -1.91
CA SER A 38 9.71 3.63 -1.53
C SER A 38 8.34 3.09 -1.11
N LEU A 39 7.79 2.13 -1.85
CA LEU A 39 6.50 1.51 -1.52
C LEU A 39 6.55 0.73 -0.20
N LYS A 40 7.62 -0.03 0.07
CA LYS A 40 7.81 -0.73 1.34
C LYS A 40 7.88 0.21 2.53
N GLU A 41 8.57 1.33 2.39
CA GLU A 41 8.63 2.37 3.42
C GLU A 41 7.24 2.92 3.72
N LEU A 42 6.49 3.32 2.68
CA LEU A 42 5.13 3.81 2.84
C LEU A 42 4.21 2.76 3.48
N TYR A 43 4.27 1.52 3.01
CA TYR A 43 3.43 0.42 3.49
C TYR A 43 3.71 0.10 4.95
N GLN A 44 4.98 0.16 5.38
CA GLN A 44 5.37 -0.01 6.79
C GLN A 44 4.76 1.07 7.68
N LEU A 45 4.80 2.32 7.24
CA LEU A 45 4.23 3.45 7.99
C LEU A 45 2.71 3.34 8.09
N LEU A 46 2.03 3.01 6.99
CA LEU A 46 0.59 2.79 6.97
C LEU A 46 0.18 1.63 7.88
N ALA A 47 0.91 0.51 7.84
CA ALA A 47 0.62 -0.67 8.66
C ALA A 47 0.81 -0.42 10.16
N ASN A 48 1.78 0.42 10.54
CA ASN A 48 2.05 0.78 11.94
C ASN A 48 1.19 1.94 12.45
N HIS A 49 0.44 2.60 11.57
CA HIS A 49 -0.38 3.74 11.95
C HIS A 49 -1.54 3.30 12.87
N PRO A 50 -1.91 4.07 13.91
CA PRO A 50 -2.97 3.68 14.86
C PRO A 50 -4.31 3.32 14.20
N GLY A 51 -4.66 3.99 13.11
CA GLY A 51 -5.84 3.69 12.28
C GLY A 51 -5.85 2.31 11.61
N MET A 52 -4.75 1.56 11.64
CA MET A 52 -4.67 0.17 11.16
C MET A 52 -4.73 -0.87 12.29
N SER A 53 -4.60 -0.45 13.55
CA SER A 53 -4.43 -1.35 14.71
C SER A 53 -5.47 -2.47 14.78
N ARG A 54 -6.77 -2.15 14.67
CA ARG A 54 -7.85 -3.16 14.69
C ARG A 54 -7.89 -4.04 13.46
N ASN A 55 -7.53 -3.51 12.29
CA ASN A 55 -7.50 -4.28 11.05
C ASN A 55 -6.34 -5.27 11.01
N ASN A 56 -5.23 -4.94 11.68
CA ASN A 56 -4.00 -5.73 11.72
C ASN A 56 -4.17 -7.09 12.42
N GLU A 57 -5.11 -7.20 13.35
CA GLU A 57 -5.41 -8.43 14.09
C GLU A 57 -6.24 -9.42 13.27
N GLN A 58 -6.96 -8.95 12.26
CA GLN A 58 -7.82 -9.80 11.43
C GLN A 58 -7.01 -10.60 10.41
N VAL A 59 -7.55 -11.77 10.06
CA VAL A 59 -7.04 -12.56 8.93
C VAL A 59 -7.09 -11.72 7.66
N PHE A 60 -6.04 -11.78 6.85
CA PHE A 60 -5.89 -10.93 5.67
C PHE A 60 -7.10 -11.01 4.73
N ALA A 61 -7.59 -12.22 4.45
CA ALA A 61 -8.74 -12.45 3.57
C ALA A 61 -10.11 -12.04 4.15
N GLN A 62 -10.21 -11.72 5.45
CA GLN A 62 -11.47 -11.29 6.06
C GLN A 62 -11.76 -9.82 5.74
N PRO A 63 -13.03 -9.37 5.67
CA PRO A 63 -13.34 -7.95 5.55
C PRO A 63 -12.73 -7.12 6.69
N ALA A 64 -12.19 -5.95 6.35
CA ALA A 64 -11.64 -5.02 7.35
C ALA A 64 -12.70 -4.57 8.38
N HIS A 65 -12.31 -4.50 9.65
CA HIS A 65 -13.12 -3.98 10.74
C HIS A 65 -13.40 -2.48 10.55
N GLU A 66 -12.37 -1.71 10.21
CA GLU A 66 -12.44 -0.26 10.06
C GLU A 66 -11.97 0.16 8.68
N LYS A 67 -12.89 0.72 7.89
CA LYS A 67 -12.57 1.21 6.55
C LYS A 67 -12.35 2.72 6.57
N ASN A 68 -11.17 3.10 7.03
CA ASN A 68 -10.73 4.49 7.11
C ASN A 68 -9.72 4.84 6.01
N THR A 69 -9.24 6.09 5.99
CA THR A 69 -8.25 6.60 5.03
C THR A 69 -6.94 5.84 5.04
N VAL A 70 -6.48 5.40 6.23
CA VAL A 70 -5.22 4.67 6.39
C VAL A 70 -5.36 3.26 5.83
N TYR A 71 -6.44 2.55 6.19
CA TYR A 71 -6.73 1.23 5.64
C TYR A 71 -6.88 1.27 4.12
N PHE A 72 -7.63 2.24 3.60
CA PHE A 72 -7.79 2.43 2.16
C PHE A 72 -6.43 2.58 1.48
N MET A 73 -5.55 3.43 2.01
CA MET A 73 -4.23 3.64 1.43
C MET A 73 -3.32 2.41 1.56
N TRP A 74 -3.38 1.68 2.66
CA TRP A 74 -2.69 0.40 2.82
C TRP A 74 -3.15 -0.59 1.74
N ASP A 75 -4.45 -0.81 1.59
CA ASP A 75 -5.01 -1.73 0.60
C ASP A 75 -4.72 -1.29 -0.85
N PHE A 76 -4.80 0.02 -1.12
CA PHE A 76 -4.57 0.61 -2.43
C PHE A 76 -3.11 0.56 -2.91
N THR A 77 -2.13 0.68 -1.98
CA THR A 77 -0.69 0.78 -2.30
C THR A 77 0.02 -0.57 -2.38
N MET A 78 -0.72 -1.68 -2.31
CA MET A 78 -0.15 -3.04 -2.27
C MET A 78 0.37 -3.53 -3.64
N ALA A 79 1.22 -2.73 -4.30
CA ALA A 79 1.60 -2.87 -5.69
C ALA A 79 2.98 -3.55 -5.93
N TYR A 80 3.72 -3.93 -4.89
CA TYR A 80 5.08 -4.51 -5.02
C TYR A 80 5.14 -6.05 -4.87
N MET A 81 3.99 -6.74 -4.89
CA MET A 81 3.92 -8.20 -4.97
C MET A 81 4.16 -8.76 -6.38
N ILE A 82 4.62 -7.93 -7.31
CA ILE A 82 4.65 -8.29 -8.73
C ILE A 82 6.08 -8.57 -9.19
N ASP A 83 6.20 -9.41 -10.22
CA ASP A 83 7.45 -9.93 -10.76
C ASP A 83 8.54 -8.84 -10.98
N PRO A 84 9.76 -9.02 -10.45
CA PRO A 84 10.87 -8.07 -10.63
C PRO A 84 11.30 -7.87 -12.09
N SER A 85 10.87 -8.74 -13.01
CA SER A 85 11.15 -8.66 -14.45
C SER A 85 10.08 -7.91 -15.27
N LEU A 86 9.00 -7.40 -14.65
CA LEU A 86 7.91 -6.73 -15.39
C LEU A 86 8.35 -5.54 -16.25
N PRO A 87 9.30 -4.69 -15.84
CA PRO A 87 9.66 -3.53 -16.66
C PRO A 87 10.40 -3.91 -17.95
N THR A 88 10.86 -5.15 -18.11
CA THR A 88 11.75 -5.57 -19.21
C THR A 88 11.07 -6.43 -20.27
N LYS A 89 9.82 -6.88 -20.08
CA LYS A 89 9.09 -7.64 -21.11
C LYS A 89 7.91 -6.84 -21.70
N PRO A 90 7.66 -6.91 -23.02
CA PRO A 90 6.61 -6.10 -23.67
C PRO A 90 5.18 -6.35 -23.18
N ASP A 91 4.88 -7.60 -22.78
CA ASP A 91 3.58 -8.06 -22.28
C ASP A 91 3.28 -7.67 -20.82
N VAL A 92 4.23 -7.02 -20.15
CA VAL A 92 4.14 -6.63 -18.73
C VAL A 92 4.37 -5.15 -18.48
N GLN A 93 4.61 -4.38 -19.54
CA GLN A 93 4.66 -2.91 -19.50
C GLN A 93 3.35 -2.29 -19.02
N GLU A 94 2.19 -2.88 -19.36
CA GLU A 94 0.88 -2.40 -18.90
C GLU A 94 0.76 -2.52 -17.38
N ARG A 95 1.17 -3.65 -16.81
CA ARG A 95 1.15 -3.86 -15.36
C ARG A 95 2.12 -2.93 -14.64
N TRP A 96 3.30 -2.71 -15.20
CA TRP A 96 4.26 -1.74 -14.66
C TRP A 96 3.70 -0.30 -14.74
N GLY A 97 3.05 0.05 -15.85
CA GLY A 97 2.35 1.32 -16.02
C GLY A 97 1.29 1.53 -14.95
N ASP A 98 0.44 0.53 -14.70
CA ASP A 98 -0.58 0.58 -13.64
C ASP A 98 0.04 0.80 -12.25
N ILE A 99 1.13 0.10 -11.91
CA ILE A 99 1.84 0.30 -10.64
C ILE A 99 2.33 1.74 -10.49
N MET A 100 2.99 2.27 -11.51
CA MET A 100 3.49 3.64 -11.49
C MET A 100 2.35 4.65 -11.37
N SER A 101 1.29 4.48 -12.17
CA SER A 101 0.10 5.35 -12.11
C SER A 101 -0.58 5.31 -10.73
N ARG A 102 -0.73 4.13 -10.12
CA ARG A 102 -1.27 3.99 -8.76
C ARG A 102 -0.35 4.59 -7.71
N SER A 103 0.96 4.51 -7.89
CA SER A 103 1.92 5.09 -6.94
C SER A 103 1.85 6.61 -6.95
N VAL A 104 1.79 7.23 -8.14
CA VAL A 104 1.56 8.67 -8.29
C VAL A 104 0.19 9.07 -7.76
N MET A 105 -0.86 8.29 -8.04
CA MET A 105 -2.19 8.54 -7.50
C MET A 105 -2.21 8.49 -5.97
N ALA A 106 -1.58 7.47 -5.38
CA ALA A 106 -1.45 7.34 -3.94
C ALA A 106 -0.72 8.54 -3.32
N ALA A 107 0.36 9.00 -3.95
CA ALA A 107 1.08 10.20 -3.52
C ALA A 107 0.17 11.44 -3.54
N ASN A 108 -0.54 11.68 -4.65
CA ASN A 108 -1.45 12.81 -4.77
C ASN A 108 -2.55 12.78 -3.71
N LEU A 109 -3.14 11.61 -3.44
CA LEU A 109 -4.18 11.45 -2.42
C LEU A 109 -3.67 11.74 -1.00
N LEU A 110 -2.48 11.26 -0.66
CA LEU A 110 -1.87 11.44 0.67
C LEU A 110 -1.38 12.87 0.92
N LEU A 111 -0.98 13.57 -0.14
CA LEU A 111 -0.45 14.94 -0.07
C LEU A 111 -1.52 16.02 -0.15
N ASP A 112 -2.73 15.68 -0.60
CA ASP A 112 -3.86 16.59 -0.64
C ASP A 112 -4.31 17.02 0.76
N GLN A 113 -4.82 18.24 0.89
CA GLN A 113 -5.22 18.82 2.18
C GLN A 113 -6.64 18.39 2.56
N PRO A 114 -6.87 17.88 3.79
CA PRO A 114 -8.21 17.51 4.24
C PRO A 114 -9.18 18.71 4.36
N PRO A 115 -10.48 18.54 4.04
CA PRO A 115 -11.07 17.37 3.40
C PRO A 115 -10.69 17.33 1.91
N GLY A 116 -9.88 16.34 1.53
CA GLY A 116 -9.28 16.22 0.21
C GLY A 116 -9.85 15.05 -0.59
N MET A 117 -9.27 14.77 -1.75
CA MET A 117 -9.68 13.68 -2.64
C MET A 117 -9.67 12.31 -1.96
N LEU A 118 -8.74 12.06 -1.04
CA LEU A 118 -8.67 10.80 -0.28
C LEU A 118 -9.95 10.56 0.52
N ASP A 119 -10.43 11.58 1.24
CA ASP A 119 -11.66 11.50 2.02
C ASP A 119 -12.87 11.20 1.13
N GLN A 120 -12.92 11.83 -0.06
CA GLN A 120 -13.99 11.62 -1.03
C GLN A 120 -13.96 10.18 -1.56
N MET A 121 -12.77 9.67 -1.94
CA MET A 121 -12.61 8.31 -2.43
C MET A 121 -12.99 7.26 -1.39
N VAL A 122 -12.61 7.46 -0.13
CA VAL A 122 -13.00 6.57 0.99
C VAL A 122 -14.51 6.60 1.18
N THR A 123 -15.13 7.78 1.15
CA THR A 123 -16.59 7.93 1.28
C THR A 123 -17.33 7.24 0.13
N MET A 124 -16.83 7.36 -1.11
CA MET A 124 -17.42 6.69 -2.27
C MET A 124 -17.22 5.17 -2.25
N SER A 125 -16.07 4.71 -1.77
CA SER A 125 -15.74 3.28 -1.68
C SER A 125 -16.52 2.58 -0.57
N TYR A 126 -16.79 3.30 0.52
CA TYR A 126 -17.44 2.77 1.72
C TYR A 126 -18.62 3.67 2.14
N PRO A 127 -19.66 3.82 1.30
CA PRO A 127 -20.72 4.82 1.49
C PRO A 127 -21.53 4.65 2.76
N ASN A 128 -21.58 3.42 3.30
CA ASN A 128 -22.31 3.08 4.52
C ASN A 128 -21.40 2.99 5.76
N GLN A 129 -20.13 3.39 5.63
CA GLN A 129 -19.15 3.33 6.72
C GLN A 129 -18.52 4.72 6.90
N SER A 130 -19.22 5.57 7.65
CA SER A 130 -18.66 6.81 8.18
C SER A 130 -17.76 6.49 9.38
N GLY A 131 -16.62 5.87 9.10
CA GLY A 131 -15.60 5.57 10.09
C GLY A 131 -14.84 6.83 10.53
N GLU A 132 -13.95 6.65 11.51
CA GLU A 132 -12.97 7.68 11.85
C GLU A 132 -12.12 8.03 10.63
N LYS A 133 -11.65 9.28 10.58
CA LYS A 133 -10.70 9.78 9.59
C LYS A 133 -9.39 10.10 10.29
N PRO A 134 -8.52 9.10 10.51
CA PRO A 134 -7.26 9.33 11.19
C PRO A 134 -6.41 10.35 10.44
N VAL A 135 -5.71 11.19 11.20
CA VAL A 135 -4.81 12.20 10.64
C VAL A 135 -3.60 11.50 10.03
N ILE A 136 -3.34 11.78 8.75
CA ILE A 136 -2.12 11.31 8.08
C ILE A 136 -0.92 12.17 8.51
N GLY A 137 0.05 11.54 9.17
CA GLY A 137 1.28 12.16 9.65
C GLY A 137 2.23 12.62 8.55
N ASN A 138 3.19 13.47 8.92
CA ASN A 138 4.20 13.98 7.99
C ASN A 138 5.15 12.87 7.51
N ASP A 139 5.41 11.85 8.33
CA ASP A 139 6.18 10.67 7.96
C ASP A 139 5.59 9.94 6.75
N ILE A 140 4.27 9.69 6.76
CA ILE A 140 3.55 9.08 5.64
C ILE A 140 3.60 10.00 4.41
N LYS A 141 3.43 11.32 4.59
CA LYS A 141 3.53 12.30 3.50
C LYS A 141 4.93 12.36 2.90
N ASP A 142 5.97 12.33 3.72
CA ASP A 142 7.37 12.33 3.29
C ASP A 142 7.70 11.06 2.50
N ALA A 143 7.21 9.89 2.94
CA ALA A 143 7.33 8.64 2.18
C ALA A 143 6.56 8.69 0.85
N ALA A 144 5.35 9.27 0.85
CA ALA A 144 4.54 9.43 -0.35
C ALA A 144 5.21 10.30 -1.43
N ARG A 145 5.95 11.36 -1.04
CA ARG A 145 6.72 12.19 -1.99
C ARG A 145 7.79 11.41 -2.74
N LYS A 146 8.28 10.29 -2.21
CA LYS A 146 9.28 9.42 -2.85
C LYS A 146 8.71 8.52 -3.94
N LEU A 147 7.39 8.53 -4.14
CA LEU A 147 6.69 7.76 -5.18
C LEU A 147 6.49 8.54 -6.49
N MET A 148 6.87 9.82 -6.51
CA MET A 148 6.82 10.71 -7.68
C MET A 148 8.20 10.85 -8.30
#